data_AF-A0A952A366-F1
#
_entry.id   AF-A0A952A366-F1
#
_cell.length_a   1.000
_cell.length_b   1.000
_cell.length_c   1.000
_cell.angle_alpha   90.00
_cell.angle_beta   90.00
_cell.angle_gamma   90.00
#
_symmetry.space_group_name_H-M   'P 1'
#
loop_
_entity.id
_entity.type
_entity.pdbx_description
1 polymer ?
#
loop_
_entity_poly.entity_id
_entity_poly.type
_entity_poly.pdbx_seq_one_letter_code
_entity_poly.pdbx_strand_id
1 'polypeptide(L)'
;AYLALDGRIGTGTDSNILVDAAGELRMIEYSQRLHHRRRNILGCEETASVGERLFGAALAGGAQALGAKHGLAAGMPADIVALDACHPALAARKSDMILDSWIFAGGAGCVDAVWAGGVRQVEGGRHVAREAIAARYAAALERLAA
;
A
#
# COMPACT_ATOMS: atom_id res chain seq x y z
N ALA A 1 19.04 10.54 4.31
CA ALA A 1 19.64 11.37 3.25
C ALA A 1 18.86 11.28 1.94
N TYR A 2 18.63 10.08 1.36
CA TYR A 2 18.00 9.93 0.03
C TYR A 2 16.70 10.72 -0.20
N LEU A 3 15.66 10.51 0.63
CA LEU A 3 14.39 11.26 0.51
C LEU A 3 14.50 12.75 0.88
N ALA A 4 15.56 13.17 1.58
CA ALA A 4 15.82 14.58 1.90
C ALA A 4 16.59 15.29 0.77
N LEU A 5 17.08 14.53 -0.22
CA LEU A 5 17.75 15.01 -1.42
C LEU A 5 16.88 14.75 -2.66
N ASP A 6 15.55 14.78 -2.49
CA ASP A 6 14.55 14.56 -3.55
C ASP A 6 14.66 13.21 -4.29
N GLY A 7 15.25 12.21 -3.63
CA GLY A 7 15.26 10.84 -4.11
C GLY A 7 13.84 10.27 -4.26
N ARG A 8 13.62 9.46 -5.29
CA ARG A 8 12.31 8.87 -5.62
C ARG A 8 12.30 7.40 -5.29
N ILE A 9 11.26 6.95 -4.60
CA ILE A 9 11.13 5.55 -4.19
C ILE A 9 9.86 4.94 -4.77
N GLY A 10 9.87 3.63 -4.94
CA GLY A 10 8.68 2.81 -5.13
C GLY A 10 8.82 1.56 -4.26
N THR A 11 7.73 0.83 -4.10
CA THR A 11 7.73 -0.48 -3.41
C THR A 11 7.40 -1.58 -4.40
N GLY A 12 7.96 -2.78 -4.19
CA GLY A 12 7.65 -3.97 -4.96
C GLY A 12 7.79 -5.20 -4.07
N THR A 13 6.90 -6.17 -4.25
CA THR A 13 6.83 -7.39 -3.43
C THR A 13 7.94 -8.41 -3.73
N ASP A 14 8.67 -8.22 -4.83
CA ASP A 14 9.81 -9.04 -5.26
C ASP A 14 9.49 -10.55 -5.26
N SER A 15 9.99 -11.29 -4.27
CA SER A 15 9.78 -12.73 -4.12
C SER A 15 8.34 -13.16 -3.86
N ASN A 16 7.45 -12.22 -3.51
CA ASN A 16 6.04 -12.46 -3.17
C ASN A 16 5.82 -13.37 -1.95
N ILE A 17 6.80 -13.50 -1.04
CA ILE A 17 6.64 -14.24 0.23
C ILE A 17 5.47 -13.68 1.05
N LEU A 18 5.30 -12.35 1.04
CA LEU A 18 4.14 -11.66 1.63
C LEU A 18 3.75 -10.50 0.71
N VAL A 19 2.47 -10.40 0.38
CA VAL A 19 1.93 -9.32 -0.47
C VAL A 19 1.12 -8.37 0.40
N ASP A 20 1.72 -7.25 0.81
CA ASP A 20 1.09 -6.22 1.63
C ASP A 20 1.69 -4.83 1.37
N ALA A 21 0.97 -3.97 0.64
CA ALA A 21 1.43 -2.62 0.32
C ALA A 21 1.68 -1.76 1.59
N ALA A 22 0.84 -1.90 2.62
CA ALA A 22 1.05 -1.20 3.88
C ALA A 22 2.28 -1.75 4.61
N GLY A 23 2.48 -3.07 4.55
CA GLY A 23 3.66 -3.77 5.08
C GLY A 23 4.97 -3.27 4.48
N GLU A 24 5.04 -3.11 3.16
CA GLU A 24 6.23 -2.59 2.48
C GLU A 24 6.60 -1.17 2.96
N LEU A 25 5.61 -0.26 2.97
CA LEU A 25 5.81 1.11 3.45
C LEU A 25 6.22 1.15 4.93
N ARG A 26 5.59 0.32 5.76
CA ARG A 26 5.92 0.18 7.17
C ARG A 26 7.36 -0.28 7.37
N MET A 27 7.82 -1.24 6.58
CA MET A 27 9.19 -1.77 6.65
C MET A 27 10.23 -0.75 6.24
N ILE A 28 9.94 0.12 5.27
CA ILE A 28 10.82 1.24 4.92
C ILE A 28 11.07 2.11 6.15
N GLU A 29 10.03 2.61 6.82
CA GLU A 29 10.20 3.41 8.06
C GLU A 29 10.85 2.60 9.18
N TYR A 30 10.40 1.37 9.43
CA TYR A 30 10.89 0.57 10.57
C TYR A 30 12.36 0.20 10.43
N SER A 31 12.85 -0.06 9.21
CA SER A 31 14.27 -0.28 8.95
C SER A 31 15.12 0.94 9.36
N GLN A 32 14.65 2.15 9.08
CA GLN A 32 15.32 3.38 9.48
C GLN A 32 15.25 3.58 10.99
N ARG A 33 14.11 3.26 11.62
CA ARG A 33 13.96 3.32 13.08
C ARG A 33 14.97 2.41 13.78
N LEU A 34 15.12 1.18 13.29
CA LEU A 34 16.07 0.21 13.84
C LEU A 34 17.51 0.71 13.71
N HIS A 35 17.87 1.24 12.55
CA HIS A 35 19.21 1.77 12.30
C HIS A 35 19.53 2.99 13.17
N HIS A 36 18.61 3.96 13.25
CA HIS A 36 18.83 5.23 13.95
C HIS A 36 18.40 5.24 15.41
N ARG A 37 17.75 4.18 15.89
CA ARG A 37 17.17 4.06 17.25
C ARG A 37 16.26 5.24 17.63
N ARG A 38 15.50 5.74 16.66
CA ARG A 38 14.57 6.87 16.80
C ARG A 38 13.25 6.55 16.09
N ARG A 39 12.22 7.34 16.32
CA ARG A 39 10.90 7.21 15.68
C ARG A 39 10.68 8.35 14.68
N ASN A 40 9.77 8.13 13.75
CA ASN A 40 9.34 9.09 12.73
C ASN A 40 10.53 9.62 11.91
N ILE A 41 11.39 8.71 11.44
CA ILE A 41 12.63 9.09 10.74
C ILE A 41 12.31 9.76 9.41
N LEU A 42 11.32 9.23 8.70
CA LEU A 42 10.98 9.66 7.35
C LEU A 42 9.90 10.75 7.30
N GLY A 43 9.54 11.37 8.42
CA GLY A 43 8.78 12.64 8.42
C GLY A 43 9.67 13.83 8.06
N CYS A 44 9.07 14.96 7.69
CA CYS A 44 9.77 16.26 7.55
C CYS A 44 8.91 17.42 8.04
N GLU A 45 9.43 18.65 8.01
CA GLU A 45 8.69 19.84 8.46
C GLU A 45 7.48 20.12 7.56
N GLU A 46 7.61 19.86 6.25
CA GLU A 46 6.54 20.04 5.27
C GLU A 46 5.45 18.97 5.38
N THR A 47 5.83 17.75 5.78
CA THR A 47 4.91 16.61 5.92
C THR A 47 5.30 15.80 7.14
N ALA A 48 4.69 16.15 8.28
CA ALA A 48 4.96 15.49 9.55
C ALA A 48 4.43 14.05 9.60
N SER A 49 3.36 13.74 8.84
CA SER A 49 2.83 12.37 8.72
C SER A 49 3.80 11.51 7.91
N VAL A 50 4.31 10.45 8.55
CA VAL A 50 5.22 9.51 7.89
C VAL A 50 4.46 8.70 6.84
N GLY A 51 3.23 8.29 7.16
CA GLY A 51 2.37 7.52 6.26
C GLY A 51 2.03 8.30 5.00
N GLU A 52 1.66 9.57 5.14
CA GLU A 52 1.38 10.44 3.99
C GLU A 52 2.62 10.62 3.10
N ARG A 53 3.76 10.97 3.70
CA ARG A 53 5.00 11.18 2.93
C ARG A 53 5.44 9.91 2.20
N LEU A 54 5.41 8.76 2.87
CA LEU A 54 5.79 7.49 2.26
C LEU A 54 4.82 7.07 1.15
N PHE A 55 3.51 7.18 1.39
CA PHE A 55 2.51 6.84 0.40
C PHE A 55 2.63 7.73 -0.85
N GLY A 56 2.73 9.05 -0.67
CA GLY A 56 2.90 9.99 -1.77
C GLY A 56 4.19 9.74 -2.56
N ALA A 57 5.31 9.55 -1.88
CA ALA A 57 6.60 9.26 -2.52
C ALA A 57 6.56 7.94 -3.30
N ALA A 58 6.04 6.87 -2.71
CA ALA A 58 5.94 5.56 -3.33
C ALA A 58 4.96 5.55 -4.52
N LEU A 59 3.83 6.25 -4.41
CA LEU A 59 2.86 6.38 -5.50
C LEU A 59 3.47 7.09 -6.71
N ALA A 60 4.15 8.22 -6.48
CA ALA A 60 4.79 8.99 -7.55
C ALA A 60 5.96 8.23 -8.19
N GLY A 61 6.86 7.65 -7.37
CA GLY A 61 8.01 6.91 -7.89
C GLY A 61 7.64 5.59 -8.55
N GLY A 62 6.61 4.89 -8.04
CA GLY A 62 6.06 3.69 -8.69
C GLY A 62 5.43 4.01 -10.05
N ALA A 63 4.64 5.07 -10.14
CA ALA A 63 4.06 5.51 -11.41
C ALA A 63 5.14 5.89 -12.43
N GLN A 64 6.19 6.61 -11.99
CA GLN A 64 7.33 6.90 -12.85
C GLN A 64 8.02 5.62 -13.34
N ALA A 65 8.30 4.67 -12.45
CA ALA A 65 9.00 3.44 -12.80
C ALA A 65 8.21 2.60 -13.82
N LEU A 66 6.87 2.62 -13.74
CA LEU A 66 5.98 1.90 -14.65
C LEU A 66 5.62 2.69 -15.91
N GLY A 67 6.03 3.97 -16.03
CA GLY A 67 5.55 4.85 -17.10
C GLY A 67 4.04 5.10 -17.06
N ALA A 68 3.44 4.99 -15.87
CA ALA A 68 2.00 5.10 -15.64
C ALA A 68 1.60 6.49 -15.14
N LYS A 69 0.32 6.81 -15.30
CA LYS A 69 -0.31 7.96 -14.65
C LYS A 69 -0.81 7.57 -13.26
N HIS A 70 -0.87 8.52 -12.32
CA HIS A 70 -1.39 8.28 -10.98
C HIS A 70 -2.19 9.48 -10.46
N GLY A 71 -2.94 9.25 -9.38
CA GLY A 71 -3.72 10.27 -8.68
C GLY A 71 -5.20 10.27 -9.06
N LEU A 72 -6.00 10.87 -8.17
CA LEU A 72 -7.46 10.97 -8.32
C LEU A 72 -7.80 12.31 -8.98
N ALA A 73 -7.80 12.33 -10.32
CA ALA A 73 -8.14 13.51 -11.10
C ALA A 73 -8.79 13.12 -12.45
N ALA A 74 -9.57 14.03 -13.03
CA ALA A 74 -10.16 13.81 -14.34
C ALA A 74 -9.07 13.54 -15.40
N GLY A 75 -9.27 12.52 -16.23
CA GLY A 75 -8.30 12.09 -17.25
C GLY A 75 -7.20 11.13 -16.74
N MET A 76 -7.22 10.77 -15.45
CA MET A 76 -6.40 9.68 -14.90
C MET A 76 -7.14 8.33 -14.97
N PRO A 77 -6.43 7.20 -14.96
CA PRO A 77 -7.04 5.89 -14.77
C PRO A 77 -7.87 5.84 -13.49
N ALA A 78 -9.03 5.19 -13.52
CA ALA A 78 -9.85 4.95 -12.34
C ALA A 78 -9.33 3.75 -11.54
N ASP A 79 -8.08 3.88 -11.07
CA ASP A 79 -7.39 2.92 -10.20
C ASP A 79 -7.49 3.43 -8.76
N ILE A 80 -8.37 2.81 -7.98
CA ILE A 80 -8.81 3.35 -6.69
C ILE A 80 -8.80 2.23 -5.65
N VAL A 81 -8.33 2.54 -4.45
CA VAL A 81 -8.45 1.68 -3.27
C VAL A 81 -9.32 2.41 -2.25
N ALA A 82 -10.38 1.75 -1.78
CA ALA A 82 -11.18 2.21 -0.65
C ALA A 82 -10.78 1.44 0.60
N LEU A 83 -10.65 2.17 1.71
CA LEU A 83 -10.44 1.58 3.03
C LEU A 83 -11.77 1.41 3.76
N ASP A 84 -11.89 0.36 4.55
CA ASP A 84 -13.03 0.13 5.44
C ASP A 84 -13.05 1.19 6.54
N ALA A 85 -13.95 2.17 6.41
CA ALA A 85 -14.12 3.25 7.37
C ALA A 85 -14.57 2.76 8.76
N CYS A 86 -15.13 1.56 8.86
CA CYS A 86 -15.54 0.94 10.12
C CYS A 86 -14.40 0.12 10.76
N HIS A 87 -13.25 -0.03 10.09
CA HIS A 87 -12.15 -0.80 10.63
C HIS A 87 -11.62 -0.16 11.93
N PRO A 88 -11.41 -0.93 13.03
CA PRO A 88 -11.03 -0.37 14.32
C PRO A 88 -9.76 0.49 14.31
N ALA A 89 -8.80 0.16 13.43
CA ALA A 89 -7.57 0.95 13.27
C ALA A 89 -7.83 2.38 12.75
N LEU A 90 -8.93 2.61 12.02
CA LEU A 90 -9.30 3.90 11.45
C LEU A 90 -10.29 4.68 12.32
N ALA A 91 -10.74 4.10 13.44
CA ALA A 91 -11.68 4.75 14.34
C ALA A 91 -11.17 6.12 14.81
N ALA A 92 -12.01 7.15 14.68
CA ALA A 92 -11.74 8.54 15.03
C ALA A 92 -10.53 9.20 14.32
N ARG A 93 -10.04 8.61 13.22
CA ARG A 93 -8.96 9.20 12.41
C ARG A 93 -9.52 10.16 11.36
N LYS A 94 -8.73 11.19 11.01
CA LYS A 94 -9.07 12.20 10.01
C LYS A 94 -7.83 12.52 9.16
N SER A 95 -8.06 12.90 7.89
CA SER A 95 -7.02 13.31 6.93
C SER A 95 -5.83 12.34 6.95
N ASP A 96 -4.63 12.86 7.16
CA ASP A 96 -3.36 12.17 6.98
C ASP A 96 -3.15 11.08 8.05
N MET A 97 -3.85 11.20 9.18
CA MET A 97 -3.87 10.17 10.21
C MET A 97 -4.50 8.85 9.72
N ILE A 98 -5.31 8.89 8.65
CA ILE A 98 -5.86 7.68 8.02
C ILE A 98 -4.73 6.88 7.38
N LEU A 99 -3.80 7.53 6.66
CA LEU A 99 -2.66 6.85 6.04
C LEU A 99 -1.69 6.32 7.09
N ASP A 100 -1.40 7.09 8.15
CA ASP A 100 -0.61 6.59 9.27
C ASP A 100 -1.27 5.35 9.91
N SER A 101 -2.58 5.40 10.14
CA SER A 101 -3.29 4.30 10.79
C SER A 101 -3.40 3.07 9.92
N TRP A 102 -3.64 3.25 8.63
CA TRP A 102 -3.60 2.15 7.66
C TRP A 102 -2.21 1.52 7.59
N ILE A 103 -1.16 2.33 7.37
CA ILE A 103 0.20 1.83 7.15
C ILE A 103 0.76 1.19 8.42
N PHE A 104 0.60 1.80 9.60
CA PHE A 104 1.28 1.36 10.82
C PHE A 104 0.43 0.48 11.74
N ALA A 105 -0.89 0.40 11.56
CA ALA A 105 -1.78 -0.40 12.42
C ALA A 105 -2.73 -1.33 11.65
N GLY A 106 -3.38 -0.85 10.59
CA GLY A 106 -4.44 -1.57 9.89
C GLY A 106 -3.97 -2.64 8.91
N GLY A 107 -2.96 -2.33 8.09
CA GLY A 107 -2.43 -3.24 7.08
C GLY A 107 -3.44 -3.61 5.99
N ALA A 108 -3.24 -4.78 5.37
CA ALA A 108 -4.10 -5.32 4.32
C ALA A 108 -5.57 -5.50 4.76
N GLY A 109 -5.84 -5.71 6.05
CA GLY A 109 -7.21 -5.89 6.57
C GLY A 109 -8.10 -4.65 6.49
N CYS A 110 -7.52 -3.46 6.27
CA CYS A 110 -8.28 -2.23 6.05
C CYS A 110 -8.79 -2.07 4.62
N VAL A 111 -8.38 -2.88 3.65
CA VAL A 111 -8.80 -2.71 2.25
C VAL A 111 -10.21 -3.29 2.07
N ASP A 112 -11.17 -2.44 1.70
CA ASP A 112 -12.55 -2.83 1.45
C ASP A 112 -12.81 -3.11 -0.03
N ALA A 113 -12.48 -2.14 -0.90
CA ALA A 113 -12.76 -2.24 -2.32
C ALA A 113 -11.60 -1.73 -3.17
N VAL A 114 -11.46 -2.31 -4.37
CA VAL A 114 -10.42 -1.94 -5.34
C VAL A 114 -11.05 -1.86 -6.72
N TRP A 115 -10.81 -0.74 -7.41
CA TRP A 115 -11.11 -0.54 -8.82
C TRP A 115 -9.81 -0.52 -9.61
N ALA A 116 -9.81 -1.20 -10.75
CA ALA A 116 -8.73 -1.16 -11.73
C ALA A 116 -9.34 -0.82 -13.10
N GLY A 117 -8.90 0.27 -13.71
CA GLY A 117 -9.48 0.82 -14.94
C GLY A 117 -10.98 1.14 -14.81
N GLY A 118 -11.45 1.48 -13.61
CA GLY A 118 -12.87 1.73 -13.33
C GLY A 118 -13.72 0.49 -13.11
N VAL A 119 -13.15 -0.72 -13.23
CA VAL A 119 -13.84 -1.98 -12.94
C VAL A 119 -13.55 -2.39 -11.51
N ARG A 120 -14.60 -2.62 -10.72
CA ARG A 120 -14.46 -3.09 -9.33
C ARG A 120 -14.02 -4.55 -9.31
N GLN A 121 -12.82 -4.81 -8.80
CA GLN A 121 -12.21 -6.14 -8.71
C GLN A 121 -12.30 -6.74 -7.30
N VAL A 122 -12.38 -5.89 -6.27
CA VAL A 122 -12.47 -6.29 -4.86
C VAL A 122 -13.66 -5.58 -4.21
N GLU A 123 -14.41 -6.30 -3.40
CA GLU A 123 -15.52 -5.81 -2.57
C GLU A 123 -15.53 -6.56 -1.24
N GLY A 124 -15.69 -5.86 -0.11
CA GLY A 124 -15.63 -6.47 1.22
C GLY A 124 -14.30 -7.18 1.49
N GLY A 125 -13.18 -6.65 1.01
CA GLY A 125 -11.84 -7.25 1.13
C GLY A 125 -11.67 -8.55 0.32
N ARG A 126 -12.58 -8.83 -0.62
CA ARG A 126 -12.61 -10.08 -1.37
C ARG A 126 -12.63 -9.85 -2.88
N HIS A 127 -11.64 -10.42 -3.58
CA HIS A 127 -11.58 -10.38 -5.04
C HIS A 127 -12.75 -11.18 -5.67
N VAL A 128 -13.34 -10.65 -6.75
CA VAL A 128 -14.52 -11.23 -7.43
C VAL A 128 -14.32 -12.68 -7.88
N ALA A 129 -13.09 -13.05 -8.25
CA ALA A 129 -12.72 -14.39 -8.69
C ALA A 129 -11.95 -15.23 -7.64
N ARG A 130 -11.95 -14.82 -6.36
CA ARG A 130 -11.06 -15.40 -5.33
C ARG A 130 -11.17 -16.93 -5.19
N GLU A 131 -12.39 -17.49 -5.17
CA GLU A 131 -12.56 -18.95 -5.02
C GLU A 131 -11.95 -19.73 -6.19
N ALA A 132 -12.28 -19.34 -7.42
CA ALA A 132 -11.77 -20.02 -8.62
C ALA A 132 -10.25 -19.92 -8.74
N ILE A 133 -9.66 -18.77 -8.39
CA ILE A 133 -8.20 -18.58 -8.40
C ILE A 133 -7.55 -19.46 -7.32
N ALA A 134 -8.08 -19.48 -6.09
CA ALA A 134 -7.53 -20.25 -4.99
C ALA A 134 -7.54 -21.76 -5.28
N ALA A 135 -8.65 -22.28 -5.81
CA ALA A 135 -8.75 -23.69 -6.20
C ALA A 135 -7.72 -24.08 -7.28
N ARG A 136 -7.56 -23.23 -8.31
CA ARG A 136 -6.56 -23.45 -9.37
C ARG A 136 -5.13 -23.36 -8.84
N TYR A 137 -4.86 -22.44 -7.93
CA TYR A 137 -3.56 -22.29 -7.30
C TYR A 137 -3.19 -23.53 -6.49
N ALA A 138 -4.11 -24.04 -5.65
CA ALA A 138 -3.89 -25.26 -4.87
C ALA A 138 -3.60 -26.47 -5.78
N ALA A 139 -4.42 -26.68 -6.83
CA ALA A 139 -4.19 -27.75 -7.79
C ALA A 139 -2.84 -27.62 -8.53
N ALA A 140 -2.39 -26.40 -8.81
CA ALA A 140 -1.08 -26.17 -9.42
C ALA A 140 0.06 -26.54 -8.47
N LEU A 141 -0.04 -26.17 -7.19
CA LEU A 141 0.95 -26.53 -6.16
C LEU A 141 1.02 -28.04 -5.95
N GLU A 142 -0.12 -28.73 -5.87
CA GLU A 142 -0.16 -30.19 -5.73
C GLU A 142 0.60 -30.89 -6.85
N ARG A 143 0.46 -30.42 -8.10
CA ARG A 143 1.21 -30.97 -9.24
C ARG A 143 2.70 -30.65 -9.22
N LEU A 144 3.10 -29.49 -8.68
CA LEU A 144 4.50 -29.08 -8.62
C LEU A 144 5.24 -29.75 -7.45
N ALA A 145 4.51 -30.18 -6.42
CA ALA A 145 5.06 -30.87 -5.26
C ALA A 145 5.13 -32.40 -5.41
N ALA A 146 4.47 -32.96 -6.43
CA ALA A 146 4.51 -34.38 -6.79
C ALA A 146 5.77 -34.72 -7.61
#